data_AF-I2CPG0-F1
#
_entry.id   AF-I2CPG0-F1
#
_cell.length_a   1.000
_cell.length_b   1.000
_cell.length_c   1.000
_cell.angle_alpha   90.00
_cell.angle_beta   90.00
_cell.angle_gamma   90.00
#
_symmetry.space_group_name_H-M   'P 1'
#
loop_
_entity.id
_entity.type
_entity.pdbx_description
1 polymer ?
#
loop_
_entity_poly.entity_id
_entity_poly.type
_entity_poly.pdbx_seq_one_letter_code
_entity_poly.pdbx_strand_id
1 'polypeptide(L)'
;MEREVRRAQVVAGAEKRSGETEDPRSGERVVPGSGQGVCLDRREYHVLLRAICRKGHLAFAHEILQHMVRVHLPPDVTAYNYLVLGYAARGNAAATNALVREMHRKGVEPNVFTFINLVRACTLAGCPEKALSVVDPAFSWDFYSAAITIYHQSGCFAEADALYQQAVLHGKVPVDVTLTPADHALDLHGMSAPVAAAAVRYALKRIREEWWRCGPAAVKDLVLISGVGKGSLVPFRPTLRPAVQDMLVEQYYPPIDSTTQPGNAGRVVVGRESLLAWLEGKEGGGQGEGE
;
A
#
# COMPACT_ATOMS: atom_id res chain seq x y z
N MET A 1 9.58 34.60 8.13
CA MET A 1 10.40 33.72 7.28
C MET A 1 11.81 33.46 7.82
N GLU A 2 12.82 34.33 7.70
CA GLU A 2 14.18 34.01 8.22
C GLU A 2 14.21 33.69 9.72
N ARG A 3 13.43 34.42 10.53
CA ARG A 3 13.25 34.11 11.97
C ARG A 3 12.60 32.74 12.19
N GLU A 4 11.72 32.32 11.31
CA GLU A 4 10.99 31.04 11.41
C GLU A 4 11.82 29.88 10.90
N VAL A 5 12.61 30.07 9.85
CA VAL A 5 13.66 29.15 9.39
C VAL A 5 14.67 28.93 10.51
N ARG A 6 15.15 29.99 11.18
CA ARG A 6 16.03 29.89 12.35
C ARG A 6 15.36 29.16 13.52
N ARG A 7 14.09 29.45 13.83
CA ARG A 7 13.32 28.70 14.85
C ARG A 7 13.22 27.21 14.49
N ALA A 8 12.96 26.90 13.22
CA ALA A 8 12.80 25.54 12.75
C ALA A 8 14.14 24.77 12.71
N GLN A 9 15.27 25.45 12.48
CA GLN A 9 16.60 24.87 12.66
C GLN A 9 16.90 24.54 14.13
N VAL A 10 16.50 25.38 15.09
CA VAL A 10 16.62 25.06 16.53
C VAL A 10 15.81 23.79 16.86
N VAL A 11 14.61 23.68 16.30
CA VAL A 11 13.71 22.54 16.47
C VAL A 11 14.29 21.25 15.84
N ALA A 12 15.01 21.34 14.72
CA ALA A 12 15.69 20.22 14.07
C ALA A 12 17.02 19.85 14.77
N GLY A 13 17.77 20.84 15.25
CA GLY A 13 19.02 20.65 16.00
C GLY A 13 18.82 20.11 17.42
N ALA A 14 17.64 20.31 18.02
CA ALA A 14 17.27 19.66 19.28
C ALA A 14 17.06 18.14 19.13
N GLU A 15 16.65 17.65 17.95
CA GLU A 15 16.42 16.22 17.70
C GLU A 15 17.70 15.41 17.46
N LYS A 16 18.73 16.02 16.86
CA LYS A 16 20.07 15.37 16.76
C LYS A 16 20.59 14.97 18.15
N ARG A 17 20.37 15.82 19.16
CA ARG A 17 20.80 15.56 20.55
C ARG A 17 19.98 14.51 21.30
N SER A 18 18.83 14.08 20.78
CA SER A 18 17.99 13.05 21.40
C SER A 18 18.21 11.63 20.85
N GLY A 19 19.13 11.44 19.89
CA GLY A 19 19.34 10.15 19.21
C GLY A 19 20.79 9.72 18.99
N GLU A 20 21.78 10.55 19.35
CA GLU A 20 23.21 10.22 19.21
C GLU A 20 23.89 10.37 20.58
N THR A 21 24.48 9.29 21.09
CA THR A 21 25.48 9.36 22.15
C THR A 21 26.75 9.97 21.55
N GLU A 22 26.94 11.27 21.71
CA GLU A 22 28.19 11.95 21.34
C GLU A 22 29.21 11.95 22.50
N ASP A 23 30.46 11.70 22.12
CA ASP A 23 31.70 11.70 22.94
C ASP A 23 32.00 13.11 23.50
N PRO A 24 32.38 13.30 24.78
CA PRO A 24 32.34 14.59 25.47
C PRO A 24 33.50 15.57 25.14
N ARG A 25 34.13 15.48 23.96
CA ARG A 25 35.31 16.30 23.62
C ARG A 25 35.23 17.01 22.27
N SER A 26 34.19 17.80 22.05
CA SER A 26 34.25 18.94 21.12
C SER A 26 33.23 20.01 21.50
N GLY A 27 33.59 20.79 22.52
CA GLY A 27 32.83 21.98 22.89
C GLY A 27 33.14 23.12 21.95
N GLU A 28 32.20 23.48 21.07
CA GLU A 28 32.08 24.86 20.58
C GLU A 28 30.62 25.30 20.64
N ARG A 29 30.36 26.22 21.57
CA ARG A 29 29.08 26.89 21.78
C ARG A 29 28.96 28.01 20.75
N VAL A 30 28.29 27.74 19.63
CA VAL A 30 27.90 28.81 18.69
C VAL A 30 26.56 29.39 19.14
N VAL A 31 26.61 30.59 19.72
CA VAL A 31 25.46 31.49 19.88
C VAL A 31 25.18 32.17 18.53
N PRO A 32 23.94 32.17 18.00
CA PRO A 32 23.68 32.84 16.74
C PRO A 32 23.50 34.34 16.95
N GLY A 33 24.54 35.08 16.58
CA GLY A 33 24.52 36.52 16.41
C GLY A 33 23.63 36.98 15.25
N SER A 34 23.19 38.22 15.37
CA SER A 34 22.50 39.11 14.44
C SER A 34 22.84 38.97 12.95
N GLY A 35 21.81 39.03 12.10
CA GLY A 35 21.88 39.81 10.85
C GLY A 35 22.34 39.18 9.53
N GLN A 36 22.74 37.90 9.47
CA GLN A 36 23.03 37.27 8.17
C GLN A 36 21.89 36.34 7.73
N GLY A 37 21.34 36.56 6.54
CA GLY A 37 20.37 35.67 5.91
C GLY A 37 20.92 34.25 5.85
N VAL A 38 20.16 33.29 6.35
CA VAL A 38 20.61 31.89 6.39
C VAL A 38 20.48 31.32 4.98
N CYS A 39 21.61 31.18 4.29
CA CYS A 39 21.66 30.53 2.98
C CYS A 39 21.65 29.01 3.19
N LEU A 40 20.46 28.41 3.16
CA LEU A 40 20.31 26.96 3.26
C LEU A 40 20.54 26.29 1.91
N ASP A 41 21.23 25.16 1.93
CA ASP A 41 21.29 24.26 0.78
C ASP A 41 20.08 23.31 0.71
N ARG A 42 19.98 22.55 -0.39
CA ARG A 42 18.87 21.61 -0.64
C ARG A 42 18.74 20.55 0.44
N ARG A 43 19.86 20.02 0.94
CA ARG A 43 19.88 18.96 1.96
C ARG A 43 19.38 19.50 3.29
N GLU A 44 19.76 20.71 3.66
CA GLU A 44 19.29 21.37 4.87
C GLU A 44 17.78 21.65 4.82
N TYR A 45 17.25 22.07 3.66
CA TYR A 45 15.81 22.18 3.45
C TYR A 45 15.09 20.83 3.58
N HIS A 46 15.66 19.74 3.06
CA HIS A 46 15.08 18.41 3.22
C HIS A 46 15.02 17.99 4.69
N VAL A 47 16.08 18.21 5.47
CA VAL A 47 16.10 17.95 6.92
C VAL A 47 15.01 18.77 7.62
N LEU A 48 14.91 20.05 7.27
CA LEU A 48 13.93 20.98 7.83
C LEU A 48 12.50 20.53 7.55
N LEU A 49 12.18 20.28 6.27
CA LEU A 49 10.86 19.81 5.84
C LEU A 49 10.47 18.50 6.50
N ARG A 50 11.41 17.54 6.58
CA ARG A 50 11.19 16.25 7.24
C ARG A 50 10.84 16.43 8.72
N ALA A 51 11.59 17.25 9.45
CA ALA A 51 11.36 17.50 10.87
C ALA A 51 10.02 18.21 11.11
N ILE A 52 9.72 19.26 10.35
CA ILE A 52 8.47 20.03 10.46
C ILE A 52 7.26 19.13 10.16
N CYS A 53 7.31 18.33 9.09
CA CYS A 53 6.21 17.44 8.71
C CYS A 53 5.95 16.36 9.76
N ARG A 54 7.01 15.82 10.38
CA ARG A 54 6.89 14.85 11.50
C ARG A 54 6.18 15.45 12.71
N LYS A 55 6.44 16.73 13.02
CA LYS A 55 5.74 17.47 14.08
C LYS A 55 4.31 17.86 13.71
N GLY A 56 3.89 17.62 12.47
CA GLY A 56 2.54 17.92 11.99
C GLY A 56 2.30 19.37 11.64
N HIS A 57 3.35 20.19 11.59
CA HIS A 57 3.25 21.62 11.25
C HIS A 57 3.19 21.82 9.73
N LEU A 58 2.20 21.19 9.07
CA LEU A 58 2.16 21.03 7.60
C LEU A 58 1.96 22.36 6.85
N ALA A 59 1.18 23.29 7.41
CA ALA A 59 1.03 24.63 6.83
C ALA A 59 2.39 25.35 6.75
N PHE A 60 3.15 25.29 7.84
CA PHE A 60 4.49 25.87 7.88
C PHE A 60 5.47 25.12 6.96
N ALA A 61 5.39 23.79 6.86
CA ALA A 61 6.18 23.05 5.88
C ALA A 61 5.88 23.48 4.43
N HIS A 62 4.62 23.80 4.12
CA HIS A 62 4.24 24.32 2.81
C HIS A 62 4.85 25.72 2.57
N GLU A 63 4.88 26.59 3.58
CA GLU A 63 5.57 27.88 3.49
C GLU A 63 7.07 27.74 3.24
N ILE A 64 7.73 26.75 3.86
CA ILE A 64 9.13 26.42 3.59
C ILE A 64 9.32 25.97 2.13
N LEU A 65 8.39 25.17 1.60
CA LEU A 65 8.42 24.75 0.19
C LEU A 65 8.29 25.95 -0.76
N GLN A 66 7.43 26.93 -0.46
CA GLN A 66 7.35 28.17 -1.26
C GLN A 66 8.56 29.10 -1.02
N HIS A 67 9.19 29.04 0.15
CA HIS A 67 10.44 29.77 0.40
C HIS A 67 11.59 29.27 -0.48
N MET A 68 11.74 27.95 -0.62
CA MET A 68 12.72 27.33 -1.51
C MET A 68 12.64 27.89 -2.94
N VAL A 69 11.42 28.06 -3.47
CA VAL A 69 11.19 28.69 -4.79
C VAL A 69 11.69 30.14 -4.83
N ARG A 70 11.40 30.93 -3.78
CA ARG A 70 11.79 32.35 -3.71
C ARG A 70 13.29 32.56 -3.62
N VAL A 71 14.03 31.60 -3.05
CA VAL A 71 15.50 31.64 -2.99
C VAL A 71 16.15 30.95 -4.19
N HIS A 72 15.42 30.76 -5.29
CA HIS A 72 15.88 30.14 -6.53
C HIS A 72 16.41 28.70 -6.37
N LEU A 73 15.91 27.97 -5.37
CA LEU A 73 16.22 26.57 -5.13
C LEU A 73 14.95 25.71 -5.26
N PRO A 74 14.48 25.40 -6.49
CA PRO A 74 13.19 24.77 -6.68
C PRO A 74 13.08 23.42 -5.94
N PRO A 75 11.95 23.18 -5.23
CA PRO A 75 11.67 21.91 -4.56
C PRO A 75 11.70 20.74 -5.54
N ASP A 76 12.33 19.64 -5.14
CA ASP A 76 12.31 18.38 -5.88
C ASP A 76 11.24 17.42 -5.35
N VAL A 77 11.15 16.24 -5.97
CA VAL A 77 10.24 15.16 -5.57
C VAL A 77 10.36 14.80 -4.09
N THR A 78 11.57 14.84 -3.51
CA THR A 78 11.82 14.52 -2.10
C THR A 78 11.21 15.56 -1.18
N ALA A 79 11.38 16.85 -1.49
CA ALA A 79 10.79 17.96 -0.74
C ALA A 79 9.25 17.87 -0.72
N TYR A 80 8.62 17.61 -1.88
CA TYR A 80 7.17 17.39 -1.94
C TYR A 80 6.73 16.14 -1.17
N ASN A 81 7.47 15.04 -1.29
CA ASN A 81 7.11 13.78 -0.66
C ASN A 81 7.07 13.84 0.87
N TYR A 82 7.81 14.76 1.52
CA TYR A 82 7.65 15.00 2.96
C TYR A 82 6.25 15.53 3.32
N LEU A 83 5.75 16.50 2.55
CA LEU A 83 4.41 17.07 2.74
C LEU A 83 3.33 16.06 2.36
N VAL A 84 3.49 15.36 1.23
CA VAL A 84 2.57 14.29 0.78
C VAL A 84 2.40 13.24 1.88
N LEU A 85 3.51 12.71 2.43
CA LEU A 85 3.45 11.77 3.55
C LEU A 85 2.76 12.38 4.78
N GLY A 86 3.08 13.63 5.10
CA GLY A 86 2.51 14.33 6.26
C GLY A 86 1.00 14.50 6.19
N TYR A 87 0.45 14.88 5.03
CA TYR A 87 -0.99 14.98 4.80
C TYR A 87 -1.66 13.61 4.67
N ALA A 88 -1.03 12.66 3.98
CA ALA A 88 -1.55 11.31 3.83
C ALA A 88 -1.72 10.58 5.15
N ALA A 89 -0.75 10.70 6.07
CA ALA A 89 -0.83 10.12 7.41
C ALA A 89 -1.99 10.66 8.27
N ARG A 90 -2.62 11.76 7.85
CA ARG A 90 -3.78 12.38 8.50
C ARG A 90 -5.08 12.17 7.73
N GLY A 91 -5.06 11.33 6.69
CA GLY A 91 -6.21 11.12 5.81
C GLY A 91 -6.65 12.37 5.05
N ASN A 92 -5.77 13.37 4.88
CA ASN A 92 -6.14 14.57 4.12
C ASN A 92 -5.92 14.34 2.63
N ALA A 93 -6.84 13.58 2.01
CA ALA A 93 -6.80 13.26 0.59
C ALA A 93 -6.83 14.51 -0.31
N ALA A 94 -7.57 15.54 0.09
CA ALA A 94 -7.69 16.79 -0.67
C ALA A 94 -6.35 17.53 -0.77
N ALA A 95 -5.66 17.75 0.36
CA ALA A 95 -4.35 18.39 0.38
C ALA A 95 -3.27 17.54 -0.30
N THR A 96 -3.34 16.21 -0.11
CA THR A 96 -2.42 15.27 -0.77
C THR A 96 -2.54 15.36 -2.29
N ASN A 97 -3.77 15.33 -2.83
CA ASN A 97 -4.02 15.47 -4.26
C ASN A 97 -3.64 16.85 -4.79
N ALA A 98 -3.87 17.91 -4.01
CA ALA A 98 -3.46 19.27 -4.38
C ALA A 98 -1.94 19.39 -4.58
N LEU A 99 -1.15 18.72 -3.71
CA LEU A 99 0.31 18.65 -3.87
C LEU A 99 0.71 17.87 -5.13
N VAL A 100 0.05 16.75 -5.43
CA VAL A 100 0.30 15.99 -6.68
C VAL A 100 0.03 16.85 -7.91
N ARG A 101 -1.06 17.63 -7.91
CA ARG A 101 -1.34 18.59 -9.00
C ARG A 101 -0.34 19.73 -9.06
N GLU A 102 0.16 20.20 -7.92
CA GLU A 102 1.22 21.21 -7.87
C GLU A 102 2.54 20.70 -8.44
N MET A 103 2.92 19.46 -8.11
CA MET A 103 4.11 18.79 -8.66
C MET A 103 4.09 18.79 -10.19
N HIS A 104 3.00 18.30 -10.80
CA HIS A 104 2.83 18.33 -12.26
C HIS A 104 2.91 19.76 -12.84
N ARG A 105 2.19 20.73 -12.25
CA ARG A 105 2.21 22.13 -12.71
C ARG A 105 3.61 22.76 -12.67
N LYS A 106 4.46 22.31 -11.76
CA LYS A 106 5.83 22.79 -11.59
C LYS A 106 6.86 21.89 -12.29
N GLY A 107 6.43 20.92 -13.10
CA GLY A 107 7.32 20.00 -13.82
C GLY A 107 8.11 19.05 -12.93
N VAL A 108 7.64 18.78 -11.71
CA VAL A 108 8.22 17.80 -10.80
C VAL A 108 7.41 16.52 -10.93
N GLU A 109 8.01 15.47 -11.49
CA GLU A 109 7.30 14.21 -11.71
C GLU A 109 7.00 13.48 -10.39
N PRO A 110 5.73 13.22 -10.06
CA PRO A 110 5.39 12.34 -8.93
C PRO A 110 5.90 10.92 -9.16
N ASN A 111 6.28 10.24 -8.09
CA ASN A 111 6.77 8.86 -8.18
C ASN A 111 5.83 7.88 -7.46
N VAL A 112 6.18 6.59 -7.51
CA VAL A 112 5.43 5.50 -6.83
C VAL A 112 5.14 5.85 -5.37
N PHE A 113 6.12 6.40 -4.64
CA PHE A 113 5.91 6.80 -3.24
C PHE A 113 4.81 7.87 -3.10
N THR A 114 4.75 8.84 -4.02
CA THR A 114 3.72 9.88 -4.04
C THR A 114 2.33 9.26 -4.18
N PHE A 115 2.13 8.39 -5.17
CA PHE A 115 0.82 7.78 -5.43
C PHE A 115 0.40 6.79 -4.35
N ILE A 116 1.32 6.01 -3.78
CA ILE A 116 1.04 5.12 -2.64
C ILE A 116 0.51 5.91 -1.43
N ASN A 117 1.08 7.09 -1.16
CA ASN A 117 0.59 7.95 -0.10
C ASN A 117 -0.76 8.60 -0.45
N LEU A 118 -1.04 8.85 -1.73
CA LEU A 118 -2.36 9.29 -2.16
C LEU A 118 -3.43 8.21 -1.95
N VAL A 119 -3.13 6.94 -2.26
CA VAL A 119 -4.00 5.79 -1.94
C VAL A 119 -4.28 5.74 -0.44
N ARG A 120 -3.24 5.80 0.40
CA ARG A 120 -3.38 5.83 1.87
C ARG A 120 -4.23 7.02 2.35
N ALA A 121 -4.05 8.20 1.77
CA ALA A 121 -4.82 9.37 2.14
C ALA A 121 -6.32 9.17 1.84
N CYS A 122 -6.65 8.59 0.69
CA CYS A 122 -8.02 8.31 0.27
C CYS A 122 -8.70 7.25 1.14
N THR A 123 -7.99 6.16 1.50
CA THR A 123 -8.57 5.13 2.38
C THR A 123 -8.84 5.68 3.78
N LEU A 124 -7.91 6.45 4.35
CA LEU A 124 -8.09 7.09 5.65
C LEU A 124 -9.16 8.20 5.65
N ALA A 125 -9.40 8.84 4.51
CA ALA A 125 -10.45 9.82 4.32
C ALA A 125 -11.86 9.21 4.19
N GLY A 126 -11.98 7.88 4.08
CA GLY A 126 -13.24 7.20 3.77
C GLY A 126 -13.72 7.45 2.34
N CYS A 127 -12.81 7.70 1.39
CA CYS A 127 -13.11 7.79 -0.04
C CYS A 127 -12.16 6.91 -0.89
N PRO A 128 -12.10 5.60 -0.59
CA PRO A 128 -11.17 4.65 -1.24
C PRO A 128 -11.32 4.60 -2.77
N GLU A 129 -12.52 4.81 -3.29
CA GLU A 129 -12.86 4.79 -4.72
C GLU A 129 -12.10 5.84 -5.52
N LYS A 130 -11.82 7.01 -4.92
CA LYS A 130 -11.09 8.09 -5.61
C LYS A 130 -9.66 7.71 -5.93
N ALA A 131 -9.04 6.86 -5.11
CA ALA A 131 -7.67 6.43 -5.33
C ALA A 131 -7.52 5.44 -6.51
N LEU A 132 -8.60 4.80 -6.98
CA LEU A 132 -8.56 3.98 -8.19
C LEU A 132 -8.38 4.84 -9.45
N SER A 133 -8.92 6.07 -9.45
CA SER A 133 -8.83 6.98 -10.61
C SER A 133 -7.42 7.53 -10.88
N VAL A 134 -6.51 7.40 -9.91
CA VAL A 134 -5.13 7.89 -10.02
C VAL A 134 -4.13 6.77 -10.29
N VAL A 135 -4.60 5.53 -10.38
CA VAL A 135 -3.77 4.36 -10.68
C VAL A 135 -3.53 4.32 -12.19
N ASP A 136 -2.28 4.55 -12.59
CA ASP A 136 -1.87 4.48 -13.98
C ASP A 136 -1.59 3.01 -14.38
N PRO A 137 -2.14 2.51 -15.50
CA PRO A 137 -1.79 1.20 -16.05
C PRO A 137 -0.29 0.96 -16.29
N ALA A 138 0.53 2.01 -16.35
CA ALA A 138 1.98 1.91 -16.47
C ALA A 138 2.67 1.47 -15.17
N PHE A 139 2.02 1.59 -14.01
CA PHE A 139 2.64 1.25 -12.73
C PHE A 139 3.12 -0.21 -12.64
N SER A 140 4.18 -0.41 -11.86
CA SER A 140 4.80 -1.71 -11.65
C SER A 140 4.03 -2.57 -10.65
N TRP A 141 4.33 -3.86 -10.61
CA TRP A 141 3.78 -4.78 -9.60
C TRP A 141 3.98 -4.29 -8.17
N ASP A 142 5.14 -3.71 -7.86
CA ASP A 142 5.46 -3.18 -6.52
C ASP A 142 4.45 -2.11 -6.07
N PHE A 143 3.99 -1.27 -7.00
CA PHE A 143 2.92 -0.30 -6.71
C PHE A 143 1.61 -1.02 -6.42
N TYR A 144 1.16 -1.92 -7.30
CA TYR A 144 -0.12 -2.63 -7.13
C TYR A 144 -0.15 -3.43 -5.83
N SER A 145 0.89 -4.20 -5.55
CA SER A 145 1.04 -4.98 -4.33
C SER A 145 0.97 -4.12 -3.06
N ALA A 146 1.65 -2.96 -3.07
CA ALA A 146 1.61 -2.02 -1.94
C ALA A 146 0.23 -1.36 -1.78
N ALA A 147 -0.42 -0.95 -2.88
CA ALA A 147 -1.74 -0.35 -2.86
C ALA A 147 -2.82 -1.34 -2.38
N ILE A 148 -2.81 -2.59 -2.88
CA ILE A 148 -3.69 -3.68 -2.42
C ILE A 148 -3.53 -3.91 -0.92
N THR A 149 -2.28 -3.91 -0.43
CA THR A 149 -1.99 -4.04 1.00
C THR A 149 -2.62 -2.91 1.81
N ILE A 150 -2.55 -1.66 1.33
CA ILE A 150 -3.15 -0.50 2.01
C ILE A 150 -4.69 -0.59 2.04
N TYR A 151 -5.32 -0.93 0.92
CA TYR A 151 -6.77 -1.10 0.86
C TYR A 151 -7.24 -2.20 1.81
N HIS A 152 -6.58 -3.36 1.80
CA HIS A 152 -6.91 -4.48 2.67
C HIS A 152 -6.76 -4.13 4.16
N GLN A 153 -5.67 -3.44 4.55
CA GLN A 153 -5.47 -3.00 5.93
C GLN A 153 -6.49 -1.94 6.37
N SER A 154 -7.10 -1.23 5.42
CA SER A 154 -8.15 -0.25 5.67
C SER A 154 -9.56 -0.87 5.64
N GLY A 155 -9.69 -2.19 5.41
CA GLY A 155 -10.99 -2.88 5.28
C GLY A 155 -11.68 -2.68 3.92
N CYS A 156 -11.03 -2.03 2.96
CA CYS A 156 -11.55 -1.72 1.63
C CYS A 156 -11.28 -2.90 0.66
N PHE A 157 -11.92 -4.05 0.91
CA PHE A 157 -11.63 -5.29 0.17
C PHE A 157 -12.06 -5.22 -1.30
N ALA A 158 -13.17 -4.53 -1.61
CA ALA A 158 -13.66 -4.39 -2.97
C ALA A 158 -12.65 -3.64 -3.87
N GLU A 159 -12.05 -2.57 -3.37
CA GLU A 159 -11.04 -1.78 -4.08
C GLU A 159 -9.71 -2.51 -4.18
N ALA A 160 -9.33 -3.28 -3.14
CA ALA A 160 -8.17 -4.16 -3.20
C ALA A 160 -8.31 -5.20 -4.34
N ASP A 161 -9.49 -5.81 -4.46
CA ASP A 161 -9.77 -6.81 -5.50
C ASP A 161 -9.88 -6.16 -6.89
N ALA A 162 -10.46 -4.96 -6.99
CA ALA A 162 -10.50 -4.19 -8.22
C ALA A 162 -9.09 -3.86 -8.73
N LEU A 163 -8.17 -3.45 -7.84
CA LEU A 163 -6.78 -3.24 -8.19
C LEU A 163 -6.07 -4.50 -8.64
N TYR A 164 -6.31 -5.63 -7.95
CA TYR A 164 -5.74 -6.91 -8.36
C TYR A 164 -6.22 -7.28 -9.77
N GLN A 165 -7.52 -7.15 -10.03
CA GLN A 165 -8.10 -7.40 -11.36
C GLN A 165 -7.51 -6.47 -12.43
N GLN A 166 -7.34 -5.17 -12.15
CA GLN A 166 -6.67 -4.25 -13.05
C GLN A 166 -5.22 -4.66 -13.33
N ALA A 167 -4.48 -5.08 -12.29
CA ALA A 167 -3.11 -5.56 -12.45
C ALA A 167 -3.04 -6.79 -13.37
N VAL A 168 -3.99 -7.74 -13.25
CA VAL A 168 -4.06 -8.91 -14.14
C VAL A 168 -4.35 -8.46 -15.58
N LEU A 169 -5.34 -7.58 -15.77
CA LEU A 169 -5.74 -7.08 -17.10
C LEU A 169 -4.60 -6.34 -17.82
N HIS A 170 -3.76 -5.63 -17.06
CA HIS A 170 -2.61 -4.91 -17.60
C HIS A 170 -1.31 -5.74 -17.62
N GLY A 171 -1.38 -7.04 -17.32
CA GLY A 171 -0.22 -7.94 -17.34
C GLY A 171 0.86 -7.56 -16.33
N LYS A 172 0.47 -6.97 -15.19
CA LYS A 172 1.38 -6.53 -14.12
C LYS A 172 1.57 -7.57 -13.03
N VAL A 173 0.62 -8.49 -12.87
CA VAL A 173 0.73 -9.60 -11.93
C VAL A 173 1.78 -10.59 -12.45
N PRO A 174 2.71 -11.07 -11.61
CA PRO A 174 3.62 -12.14 -11.98
C PRO A 174 2.86 -13.38 -12.47
N VAL A 175 3.39 -14.05 -13.50
CA VAL A 175 2.69 -15.13 -14.22
C VAL A 175 2.29 -16.29 -13.29
N ASP A 176 3.17 -16.63 -12.36
CA ASP A 176 2.99 -17.67 -11.34
C ASP A 176 1.85 -17.38 -10.34
N VAL A 177 1.46 -16.11 -10.19
CA VAL A 177 0.36 -15.64 -9.33
C VAL A 177 -0.94 -15.42 -10.13
N THR A 178 -0.97 -15.80 -11.41
CA THR A 178 -2.16 -15.70 -12.24
C THR A 178 -2.75 -17.08 -12.47
N LEU A 179 -4.00 -17.28 -12.06
CA LEU A 179 -4.70 -18.53 -12.36
C LEU A 179 -4.95 -18.61 -13.88
N THR A 180 -4.24 -19.50 -14.57
CA THR A 180 -4.56 -19.83 -15.97
C THR A 180 -5.56 -21.00 -16.02
N PRO A 181 -6.39 -21.10 -17.07
CA PRO A 181 -7.33 -22.22 -17.23
C PRO A 181 -6.67 -23.60 -17.26
N ALA A 182 -5.38 -23.68 -17.62
CA ALA A 182 -4.65 -24.93 -17.66
C ALA A 182 -4.17 -25.36 -16.27
N ASP A 183 -3.72 -24.40 -15.46
CA ASP A 183 -2.84 -24.71 -14.33
C ASP A 183 -3.59 -25.10 -13.06
N HIS A 184 -4.80 -24.56 -12.83
CA HIS A 184 -5.57 -24.75 -11.59
C HIS A 184 -4.71 -24.65 -10.31
N ALA A 185 -3.63 -23.91 -10.42
CA ALA A 185 -2.61 -23.73 -9.42
C ALA A 185 -2.29 -22.24 -9.35
N LEU A 186 -2.12 -21.75 -8.14
CA LEU A 186 -1.85 -20.37 -7.85
C LEU A 186 -0.64 -20.30 -6.93
N ASP A 187 0.47 -19.78 -7.46
CA ASP A 187 1.66 -19.54 -6.66
C ASP A 187 1.52 -18.22 -5.92
N LEU A 188 1.39 -18.32 -4.60
CA LEU A 188 1.27 -17.22 -3.65
C LEU A 188 2.59 -16.99 -2.92
N HIS A 189 3.66 -17.72 -3.26
CA HIS A 189 4.92 -17.65 -2.58
C HIS A 189 5.53 -16.25 -2.66
N GLY A 190 5.99 -15.75 -1.51
CA GLY A 190 6.58 -14.42 -1.41
C GLY A 190 5.59 -13.26 -1.47
N MET A 191 4.28 -13.53 -1.58
CA MET A 191 3.24 -12.51 -1.50
C MET A 191 2.95 -12.09 -0.05
N SER A 192 2.38 -10.91 0.12
CA SER A 192 1.78 -10.51 1.40
C SER A 192 0.42 -11.19 1.56
N ALA A 193 -0.04 -11.41 2.81
CA ALA A 193 -1.36 -12.00 3.05
C ALA A 193 -2.50 -11.21 2.36
N PRO A 194 -2.50 -9.87 2.34
CA PRO A 194 -3.45 -9.08 1.56
C PRO A 194 -3.48 -9.39 0.06
N VAL A 195 -2.31 -9.50 -0.56
CA VAL A 195 -2.20 -9.77 -2.00
C VAL A 195 -2.60 -11.20 -2.31
N ALA A 196 -2.19 -12.15 -1.47
CA ALA A 196 -2.61 -13.54 -1.57
C ALA A 196 -4.14 -13.68 -1.45
N ALA A 197 -4.76 -12.96 -0.53
CA ALA A 197 -6.21 -12.95 -0.37
C ALA A 197 -6.91 -12.40 -1.62
N ALA A 198 -6.43 -11.29 -2.19
CA ALA A 198 -6.97 -10.74 -3.44
C ALA A 198 -6.79 -11.71 -4.63
N ALA A 199 -5.64 -12.39 -4.71
CA ALA A 199 -5.35 -13.39 -5.72
C ALA A 199 -6.31 -14.61 -5.63
N VAL A 200 -6.56 -15.10 -4.41
CA VAL A 200 -7.50 -16.21 -4.16
C VAL A 200 -8.93 -15.77 -4.50
N ARG A 201 -9.36 -14.56 -4.11
CA ARG A 201 -10.67 -14.00 -4.51
C ARG A 201 -10.82 -13.93 -6.02
N TYR A 202 -9.80 -13.45 -6.71
CA TYR A 202 -9.77 -13.39 -8.16
C TYR A 202 -9.86 -14.78 -8.81
N ALA A 203 -9.09 -15.76 -8.30
CA ALA A 203 -9.11 -17.15 -8.76
C ALA A 203 -10.49 -17.79 -8.57
N LEU A 204 -11.10 -17.65 -7.39
CA LEU A 204 -12.43 -18.17 -7.11
C LEU A 204 -13.50 -17.53 -7.99
N LYS A 205 -13.41 -16.22 -8.25
CA LYS A 205 -14.28 -15.51 -9.21
C LYS A 205 -14.17 -16.12 -10.62
N ARG A 206 -12.95 -16.41 -11.08
CA ARG A 206 -12.69 -17.05 -12.39
C ARG A 206 -13.29 -18.45 -12.48
N ILE A 207 -13.10 -19.26 -11.44
CA ILE A 207 -13.67 -20.62 -11.35
C ILE A 207 -15.20 -20.55 -11.42
N ARG A 208 -15.79 -19.58 -10.71
CA ARG A 208 -17.22 -19.26 -10.77
C ARG A 208 -17.69 -18.99 -12.20
N GLU A 209 -17.06 -18.03 -12.87
CA GLU A 209 -17.37 -17.66 -14.26
C GLU A 209 -17.28 -18.85 -15.21
N GLU A 210 -16.25 -19.69 -15.05
CA GLU A 210 -16.07 -20.90 -15.86
C GLU A 210 -17.15 -21.94 -15.57
N TRP A 211 -17.55 -22.12 -14.31
CA TRP A 211 -18.65 -22.99 -13.92
C TRP A 211 -19.98 -22.55 -14.53
N TRP A 212 -20.31 -21.25 -14.53
CA TRP A 212 -21.52 -20.75 -15.21
C TRP A 212 -21.51 -21.00 -16.72
N ARG A 213 -20.33 -20.98 -17.34
CA ARG A 213 -20.18 -21.14 -18.80
C ARG A 213 -20.14 -22.60 -19.24
N CYS A 214 -19.47 -23.46 -18.48
CA CYS A 214 -19.11 -24.82 -18.89
C CYS A 214 -19.74 -25.90 -17.99
N GLY A 215 -20.39 -25.52 -16.90
CA GLY A 215 -21.00 -26.42 -15.92
C GLY A 215 -20.02 -27.11 -14.96
N PRO A 216 -20.52 -28.02 -14.11
CA PRO A 216 -19.75 -28.71 -13.06
C PRO A 216 -18.54 -29.52 -13.55
N ALA A 217 -18.55 -29.92 -14.83
CA ALA A 217 -17.47 -30.71 -15.44
C ALA A 217 -16.17 -29.91 -15.61
N ALA A 218 -16.25 -28.58 -15.66
CA ALA A 218 -15.08 -27.72 -15.83
C ALA A 218 -14.32 -27.44 -14.53
N VAL A 219 -14.97 -27.62 -13.37
CA VAL A 219 -14.36 -27.36 -12.05
C VAL A 219 -13.37 -28.48 -11.71
N LYS A 220 -12.14 -28.11 -11.38
CA LYS A 220 -11.09 -29.01 -10.87
C LYS A 220 -10.59 -28.54 -9.51
N ASP A 221 -9.76 -29.35 -8.88
CA ASP A 221 -9.06 -28.96 -7.64
C ASP A 221 -8.24 -27.68 -7.86
N LEU A 222 -8.30 -26.76 -6.91
CA LEU A 222 -7.46 -25.56 -6.89
C LEU A 222 -6.27 -25.80 -5.94
N VAL A 223 -5.06 -25.65 -6.46
CA VAL A 223 -3.82 -25.83 -5.71
C VAL A 223 -3.23 -24.47 -5.37
N LEU A 224 -3.12 -24.14 -4.09
CA LEU A 224 -2.50 -22.91 -3.61
C LEU A 224 -1.09 -23.23 -3.08
N ILE A 225 -0.09 -22.57 -3.66
CA ILE A 225 1.31 -22.74 -3.26
C ILE A 225 1.70 -21.52 -2.43
N SER A 226 1.76 -21.64 -1.11
CA SER A 226 2.09 -20.53 -0.22
C SER A 226 3.59 -20.41 0.09
N GLY A 227 4.34 -21.48 -0.18
CA GLY A 227 5.74 -21.68 0.24
C GLY A 227 5.97 -21.44 1.75
N VAL A 228 7.24 -21.25 2.13
CA VAL A 228 7.63 -20.95 3.53
C VAL A 228 7.64 -19.43 3.69
N GLY A 229 6.53 -18.86 4.18
CA GLY A 229 6.25 -17.41 4.16
C GLY A 229 7.44 -16.48 4.44
N LYS A 230 7.65 -15.49 3.56
CA LYS A 230 8.58 -14.38 3.80
C LYS A 230 8.05 -13.49 4.93
N GLY A 231 8.88 -13.19 5.93
CA GLY A 231 8.56 -12.22 6.98
C GLY A 231 8.13 -12.80 8.33
N SER A 232 8.18 -14.12 8.51
CA SER A 232 8.05 -14.69 9.86
C SER A 232 9.29 -14.35 10.70
N LEU A 233 9.11 -13.57 11.77
CA LEU A 233 10.13 -13.35 12.83
C LEU A 233 10.57 -14.67 13.50
N VAL A 234 9.84 -15.76 13.23
CA VAL A 234 10.15 -17.12 13.64
C VAL A 234 10.47 -17.93 12.38
N PRO A 235 11.68 -18.47 12.21
CA PRO A 235 11.97 -19.39 11.11
C PRO A 235 10.90 -20.50 11.06
N PHE A 236 10.41 -20.83 9.86
CA PHE A 236 9.50 -21.96 9.59
C PHE A 236 8.02 -21.86 9.98
N ARG A 237 7.46 -20.69 10.33
CA ARG A 237 5.99 -20.53 10.43
C ARG A 237 5.39 -20.01 9.12
N PRO A 238 4.58 -20.78 8.39
CA PRO A 238 3.91 -20.31 7.18
C PRO A 238 2.86 -19.27 7.59
N THR A 239 3.08 -18.00 7.24
CA THR A 239 2.18 -16.89 7.59
C THR A 239 0.97 -16.85 6.67
N LEU A 240 1.15 -17.28 5.41
CA LEU A 240 0.11 -17.26 4.38
C LEU A 240 -0.86 -18.44 4.48
N ARG A 241 -0.38 -19.65 4.78
CA ARG A 241 -1.24 -20.84 4.80
C ARG A 241 -2.43 -20.69 5.75
N PRO A 242 -2.26 -20.39 7.06
CA PRO A 242 -3.40 -20.19 7.95
C PRO A 242 -4.31 -19.08 7.44
N ALA A 243 -3.75 -17.93 7.06
CA ALA A 243 -4.53 -16.80 6.57
C ALA A 243 -5.40 -17.14 5.33
N VAL A 244 -4.89 -17.95 4.41
CA VAL A 244 -5.63 -18.39 3.23
C VAL A 244 -6.69 -19.43 3.58
N GLN A 245 -6.37 -20.40 4.44
CA GLN A 245 -7.34 -21.41 4.88
C GLN A 245 -8.48 -20.78 5.69
N ASP A 246 -8.16 -19.89 6.62
CA ASP A 246 -9.14 -19.15 7.43
C ASP A 246 -10.03 -18.30 6.51
N MET A 247 -9.45 -17.60 5.53
CA MET A 247 -10.20 -16.83 4.54
C MET A 247 -11.22 -17.69 3.77
N LEU A 248 -10.84 -18.90 3.33
CA LEU A 248 -11.71 -19.79 2.56
C LEU A 248 -12.93 -20.26 3.38
N VAL A 249 -12.75 -20.45 4.68
CA VAL A 249 -13.81 -20.91 5.59
C VAL A 249 -14.66 -19.74 6.10
N GLU A 250 -14.05 -18.61 6.43
CA GLU A 250 -14.72 -17.48 7.10
C GLU A 250 -15.42 -16.53 6.12
N GLN A 251 -14.91 -16.37 4.90
CA GLN A 251 -15.41 -15.35 3.95
C GLN A 251 -16.40 -15.91 2.92
N TYR A 252 -16.63 -17.22 2.89
CA TYR A 252 -17.45 -17.87 1.88
C TYR A 252 -18.54 -18.74 2.50
N TYR A 253 -19.69 -18.78 1.84
CA TYR A 253 -20.81 -19.64 2.23
C TYR A 253 -21.40 -20.35 1.00
N PRO A 254 -21.59 -21.68 1.03
CA PRO A 254 -21.01 -22.63 1.99
C PRO A 254 -19.48 -22.47 2.15
N PRO A 255 -18.90 -22.79 3.32
CA PRO A 255 -17.46 -22.69 3.53
C PRO A 255 -16.67 -23.50 2.50
N ILE A 256 -15.52 -22.97 2.09
CA ILE A 256 -14.63 -23.65 1.15
C ILE A 256 -13.54 -24.37 1.97
N ASP A 257 -13.66 -25.68 2.07
CA ASP A 257 -12.73 -26.54 2.79
C ASP A 257 -11.45 -26.77 1.99
N SER A 258 -10.34 -26.87 2.71
CA SER A 258 -9.02 -27.11 2.11
C SER A 258 -8.18 -28.05 2.97
N THR A 259 -7.27 -28.78 2.32
CA THR A 259 -6.35 -29.70 2.99
C THR A 259 -4.90 -29.30 2.69
N THR A 260 -3.99 -29.53 3.64
CA THR A 260 -2.55 -29.39 3.38
C THR A 260 -2.00 -30.72 2.88
N GLN A 261 -1.20 -30.69 1.82
CA GLN A 261 -0.62 -31.93 1.28
C GLN A 261 0.34 -32.57 2.30
N PRO A 262 0.20 -33.89 2.61
CA PRO A 262 1.14 -34.60 3.48
C PRO A 262 2.57 -34.48 2.95
N GLY A 263 3.51 -34.10 3.82
CA GLY A 263 4.92 -33.92 3.45
C GLY A 263 5.23 -32.61 2.69
N ASN A 264 4.24 -31.81 2.30
CA ASN A 264 4.45 -30.49 1.69
C ASN A 264 3.55 -29.44 2.33
N ALA A 265 4.05 -28.84 3.42
CA ALA A 265 3.33 -27.83 4.19
C ALA A 265 3.03 -26.54 3.41
N GLY A 266 3.71 -26.29 2.28
CA GLY A 266 3.50 -25.11 1.45
C GLY A 266 2.41 -25.28 0.39
N ARG A 267 1.81 -26.47 0.28
CA ARG A 267 0.81 -26.80 -0.73
C ARG A 267 -0.55 -27.07 -0.08
N VAL A 268 -1.49 -26.17 -0.33
CA VAL A 268 -2.89 -26.26 0.11
C VAL A 268 -3.73 -26.67 -1.09
N VAL A 269 -4.58 -27.67 -0.93
CA VAL A 269 -5.47 -28.18 -1.97
C VAL A 269 -6.90 -27.88 -1.56
N VAL A 270 -7.59 -27.09 -2.38
CA VAL A 270 -9.03 -26.88 -2.31
C VAL A 270 -9.68 -27.91 -3.24
N GLY A 271 -10.35 -28.89 -2.65
CA GLY A 271 -10.90 -30.02 -3.40
C GLY A 271 -12.09 -29.60 -4.26
N ARG A 272 -12.22 -30.22 -5.43
CA ARG A 272 -13.33 -30.02 -6.38
C ARG A 272 -14.69 -30.11 -5.71
N GLU A 273 -14.90 -31.11 -4.86
CA GLU A 273 -16.19 -31.32 -4.19
C GLU A 273 -16.58 -30.13 -3.31
N SER A 274 -15.61 -29.54 -2.60
CA SER A 274 -15.87 -28.35 -1.78
C SER A 274 -16.13 -27.11 -2.65
N LEU A 275 -15.39 -26.95 -3.76
CA LEU A 275 -15.65 -25.90 -4.73
C LEU A 275 -17.05 -26.03 -5.34
N LEU A 276 -17.48 -27.24 -5.71
CA LEU A 276 -18.82 -27.51 -6.24
C LEU A 276 -19.89 -27.21 -5.20
N ALA A 277 -19.72 -27.66 -3.95
CA ALA A 277 -20.66 -27.35 -2.87
C ALA A 277 -20.81 -25.84 -2.65
N TRP A 278 -19.70 -25.09 -2.72
CA TRP A 278 -19.73 -23.63 -2.66
C TRP A 278 -20.43 -22.99 -3.86
N LEU A 279 -20.19 -23.49 -5.07
CA LEU A 279 -20.80 -22.98 -6.32
C LEU A 279 -22.30 -23.26 -6.41
N GLU A 280 -22.73 -24.43 -5.94
CA GLU A 280 -24.13 -24.87 -5.96
C GLU A 280 -24.95 -24.34 -4.77
N GLY A 281 -24.27 -23.90 -3.71
CA GLY A 281 -24.90 -23.32 -2.53
C GLY A 281 -25.69 -22.05 -2.88
N LYS A 282 -26.96 -21.98 -2.45
CA LYS A 282 -27.75 -20.75 -2.57
C LYS A 282 -27.14 -19.65 -1.71
N GLU A 283 -26.82 -18.49 -2.30
CA GLU A 283 -26.52 -17.28 -1.53
C GLU A 283 -27.67 -17.03 -0.54
N GLY A 284 -27.35 -17.01 0.75
CA GLY A 284 -28.34 -16.77 1.79
C GLY A 284 -28.96 -15.38 1.64
N GLY A 285 -30.21 -15.33 1.17
CA GLY A 285 -31.22 -14.35 1.57
C GLY A 285 -30.92 -12.87 1.38
N GLY A 286 -30.93 -12.39 0.14
CA GLY A 286 -31.46 -11.06 -0.14
C GLY A 286 -32.99 -11.12 -0.02
N GLN A 287 -33.53 -10.80 1.16
CA GLN A 287 -34.96 -10.57 1.29
C GLN A 287 -35.36 -9.44 0.34
N GLY A 288 -36.32 -9.73 -0.53
CA GLY A 288 -37.10 -8.70 -1.17
C GLY A 288 -37.89 -7.96 -0.09
N GLU A 289 -37.65 -6.66 0.04
CA GLU A 289 -38.66 -5.74 0.52
C GLU A 289 -39.40 -5.21 -0.72
N GLY A 290 -40.51 -5.87 -1.00
CA GLY A 290 -41.57 -5.37 -1.85
C GLY A 290 -42.89 -5.68 -1.16
N GLU A 291 -43.38 -4.72 -0.37
CA GLU A 291 -44.79 -4.36 -0.24
C GLU A 291 -44.89 -2.83 -0.22
#